data_AF-A0A5P1FM21-F1
#
_entry.id   AF-A0A5P1FM21-F1
#
_cell.length_a   1.000
_cell.length_b   1.000
_cell.length_c   1.000
_cell.angle_alpha   90.00
_cell.angle_beta   90.00
_cell.angle_gamma   90.00
#
_symmetry.space_group_name_H-M   'P 1'
#
loop_
_entity.id
_entity.type
_entity.pdbx_description
1 polymer ?
#
loop_
_entity_poly.entity_id
_entity_poly.type
_entity_poly.pdbx_seq_one_letter_code
_entity_poly.pdbx_strand_id
1 'polypeptide(L)'
;MLKEAIAAKVRASDISEKKARIWSLQKRRHQAKARLNAGEITQGEFNLEDATLASEVQAEKEAVEVLKQEASAAAAVPDAELHKRIREGVLAKHEKSISNTEAYLMSFSLL
;
A
#
# COMPACT_ATOMS: atom_id res chain seq x y z
N MET A 1 -8.99 -6.29 -12.25
CA MET A 1 -9.90 -5.12 -12.38
C MET A 1 -10.87 -4.97 -11.21
N LEU A 2 -12.02 -5.68 -11.12
CA LEU A 2 -13.03 -5.38 -10.07
C LEU A 2 -12.55 -5.68 -8.63
N LYS A 3 -11.88 -6.82 -8.41
CA LYS A 3 -11.35 -7.22 -7.10
C LYS A 3 -10.28 -6.23 -6.58
N GLU A 4 -9.41 -5.75 -7.46
CA GLU A 4 -8.36 -4.78 -7.12
C GLU A 4 -8.95 -3.40 -6.80
N ALA A 5 -9.97 -2.97 -7.55
CA ALA A 5 -10.69 -1.73 -7.27
C ALA A 5 -11.40 -1.76 -5.90
N ILE A 6 -11.97 -2.91 -5.51
CA ILE A 6 -12.55 -3.11 -4.18
C ILE A 6 -11.46 -3.04 -3.10
N ALA A 7 -10.34 -3.74 -3.28
CA ALA A 7 -9.23 -3.72 -2.34
C ALA A 7 -8.63 -2.31 -2.17
N ALA A 8 -8.53 -1.54 -3.25
CA ALA A 8 -8.07 -0.15 -3.20
C ALA A 8 -9.04 0.75 -2.40
N LYS A 9 -10.36 0.57 -2.56
CA LYS A 9 -11.37 1.30 -1.79
C LYS A 9 -11.35 0.96 -0.30
N VAL A 10 -11.14 -0.31 0.04
CA VAL A 10 -11.00 -0.74 1.45
C VAL A 10 -9.80 -0.05 2.09
N ARG A 11 -8.61 -0.13 1.46
CA ARG A 11 -7.40 0.55 1.97
C ARG A 11 -7.57 2.06 2.12
N ALA A 12 -8.23 2.71 1.16
CA ALA A 12 -8.52 4.14 1.25
C ALA A 12 -9.44 4.48 2.43
N SER A 13 -10.41 3.61 2.71
CA SER A 13 -11.31 3.75 3.87
C SER A 13 -10.54 3.54 5.18
N ASP A 14 -9.68 2.52 5.26
CA ASP A 14 -8.83 2.26 6.43
C ASP A 14 -7.91 3.45 6.73
N ILE A 15 -7.25 4.01 5.71
CA ILE A 15 -6.42 5.22 5.88
C ILE A 15 -7.25 6.40 6.40
N SER A 16 -8.48 6.56 5.90
CA SER A 16 -9.38 7.63 6.37
C SER A 16 -9.76 7.45 7.83
N GLU A 17 -10.07 6.22 8.26
CA GLU A 17 -10.40 5.89 9.64
C GLU A 17 -9.22 6.16 10.58
N LYS A 18 -8.01 5.72 10.19
CA LYS A 18 -6.78 5.99 10.95
C LYS A 18 -6.51 7.49 11.11
N LYS A 19 -6.71 8.28 10.05
CA LYS A 19 -6.61 9.75 10.12
C LYS A 19 -7.66 10.36 11.05
N ALA A 20 -8.89 9.87 11.01
CA ALA A 20 -9.95 10.31 11.93
C ALA A 20 -9.60 9.97 13.38
N ARG A 21 -9.00 8.81 13.64
CA ARG A 21 -8.52 8.42 14.97
C ARG A 21 -7.41 9.37 15.46
N ILE A 22 -6.42 9.68 14.64
CA ILE A 22 -5.37 10.67 14.98
C ILE A 22 -5.99 12.02 15.36
N TRP A 23 -6.96 12.51 14.57
CA TRP A 23 -7.67 13.74 14.89
C TRP A 23 -8.38 13.68 16.25
N SER A 24 -9.05 12.56 16.54
CA SER A 24 -9.72 12.37 17.84
C SER A 24 -8.75 12.38 19.03
N LEU A 25 -7.55 11.79 18.87
CA LEU A 25 -6.51 11.79 19.88
C LEU A 25 -5.94 13.18 20.12
N GLN A 26 -5.73 13.96 19.05
CA GLN A 26 -5.31 15.37 19.17
C GLN A 26 -6.37 16.22 19.87
N LYS A 27 -7.65 15.96 19.60
CA LYS A 27 -8.76 16.62 20.30
C LYS A 27 -8.76 16.29 21.79
N ARG A 28 -8.54 15.02 22.16
CA ARG A 28 -8.37 14.60 23.58
C ARG A 28 -7.20 15.31 24.24
N ARG A 29 -6.04 15.37 23.58
CA ARG A 29 -4.87 16.11 24.08
C ARG A 29 -5.18 17.58 24.36
N HIS A 30 -5.93 18.23 23.47
CA HIS A 30 -6.36 19.61 23.66
C HIS A 30 -7.29 19.76 24.87
N GLN A 31 -8.21 18.81 25.08
CA GLN A 31 -9.08 18.78 26.25
C GLN A 31 -8.29 18.57 27.55
N ALA A 32 -7.35 17.62 27.58
CA ALA A 32 -6.48 17.41 28.74
C ALA A 32 -5.69 18.68 29.10
N LYS A 33 -5.20 19.41 28.09
CA LYS A 33 -4.52 20.69 28.29
C LYS A 33 -5.45 21.76 28.88
N ALA A 34 -6.72 21.81 28.45
CA ALA A 34 -7.71 22.71 29.04
C ALA A 34 -7.98 22.38 30.52
N ARG A 35 -8.08 21.08 30.86
CA ARG A 35 -8.25 20.60 32.24
C ARG A 35 -7.05 20.95 33.12
N LEU A 36 -5.83 20.84 32.59
CA LEU A 36 -4.61 21.28 33.28
C LEU A 36 -4.67 22.80 33.58
N ASN A 37 -5.04 23.61 32.58
CA ASN A 37 -5.17 25.06 32.76
C ASN A 37 -6.26 25.46 33.75
N ALA A 38 -7.34 24.66 33.84
CA ALA A 38 -8.40 24.83 34.83
C ALA A 38 -8.02 24.34 36.23
N GLY A 39 -6.84 23.71 36.40
CA GLY A 39 -6.39 23.13 37.66
C GLY A 39 -7.11 21.83 38.04
N GLU A 40 -7.88 21.22 37.12
CA GLU A 40 -8.60 19.96 37.36
C GLU A 40 -7.68 18.74 37.40
N ILE A 41 -6.51 18.83 36.76
CA ILE A 41 -5.47 17.81 36.77
C ILE A 41 -4.12 18.44 37.06
N THR A 42 -3.23 17.65 37.62
CA THR A 42 -1.84 18.04 37.89
C THR A 42 -0.98 17.97 36.63
N GLN A 43 0.18 18.64 36.66
CA GLN A 43 1.18 18.54 35.59
C GLN A 43 1.65 17.10 35.36
N GLY A 44 1.76 16.30 36.44
CA GLY A 44 2.18 14.89 36.36
C GLY A 44 1.17 14.02 35.62
N GLU A 45 -0.11 14.17 35.94
CA GLU A 45 -1.21 13.48 35.25
C GLU A 45 -1.29 13.88 33.79
N PHE A 46 -1.18 15.17 33.49
CA PHE A 46 -1.13 15.65 32.11
C PHE A 46 0.03 15.04 31.34
N ASN A 47 1.25 15.03 31.89
CA ASN A 47 2.42 14.50 31.21
C ASN A 47 2.29 13.00 30.89
N LEU A 48 1.70 12.23 31.82
CA LEU A 48 1.45 10.80 31.62
C LEU A 48 0.41 10.54 30.52
N GLU A 49 -0.70 11.27 30.54
CA GLU A 49 -1.73 11.20 29.50
C GLU A 49 -1.16 11.64 28.14
N ASP A 50 -0.37 12.73 28.12
CA ASP A 50 0.25 13.28 26.91
C ASP A 50 1.22 12.29 26.26
N ALA A 51 2.05 11.61 27.06
CA ALA A 51 2.98 10.59 26.58
C ALA A 51 2.25 9.38 25.99
N THR A 52 1.13 8.98 26.60
CA THR A 52 0.28 7.89 26.11
C THR A 52 -0.37 8.27 24.77
N LEU A 53 -0.99 9.46 24.71
CA LEU A 53 -1.60 9.97 23.49
C LEU A 53 -0.58 10.16 22.36
N ALA A 54 0.64 10.62 22.67
CA ALA A 54 1.71 10.77 21.70
C ALA A 54 2.13 9.42 21.09
N SER A 55 2.27 8.39 21.93
CA SER A 55 2.55 7.02 21.50
C SER A 55 1.45 6.47 20.59
N GLU A 56 0.18 6.66 20.94
CA GLU A 56 -0.96 6.23 20.11
C GLU A 56 -1.00 6.95 18.76
N VAL A 57 -0.78 8.27 18.74
CA VAL A 57 -0.71 9.04 17.49
C VAL A 57 0.44 8.53 16.61
N GLN A 58 1.58 8.19 17.20
CA GLN A 58 2.72 7.67 16.45
C GLN A 58 2.42 6.30 15.84
N ALA A 59 1.85 5.38 16.62
CA ALA A 59 1.43 4.06 16.12
C ALA A 59 0.42 4.15 14.97
N GLU A 60 -0.55 5.06 15.07
CA GLU A 60 -1.54 5.29 14.02
C GLU A 60 -0.92 5.90 12.75
N LYS A 61 0.09 6.78 12.87
CA LYS A 61 0.84 7.29 11.72
C LYS A 61 1.64 6.20 11.02
N GLU A 62 2.30 5.34 11.79
CA GLU A 62 3.04 4.20 11.24
C GLU A 62 2.12 3.25 10.49
N ALA A 63 0.95 2.95 11.05
CA ALA A 63 -0.06 2.14 10.37
C ALA A 63 -0.53 2.77 9.03
N VAL A 64 -0.69 4.10 8.98
CA VAL A 64 -1.01 4.80 7.73
C VAL A 64 0.09 4.65 6.69
N GLU A 65 1.36 4.74 7.10
CA GLU A 65 2.49 4.56 6.17
C GLU A 65 2.57 3.12 5.65
N VAL A 66 2.34 2.12 6.50
CA VAL A 66 2.26 0.70 6.08
C VAL A 66 1.16 0.51 5.03
N LEU A 67 -0.05 1.03 5.28
CA LEU A 67 -1.17 0.93 4.33
C LEU A 67 -0.86 1.59 2.98
N LYS A 68 -0.11 2.70 2.98
CA LYS A 68 0.35 3.34 1.73
C LYS A 68 1.37 2.49 0.98
N GLN A 69 2.32 1.89 1.70
CA GLN A 69 3.32 1.00 1.10
C GLN A 69 2.67 -0.24 0.50
N GLU A 70 1.72 -0.86 1.21
CA GLU A 70 0.94 -1.99 0.72
C GLU A 70 0.12 -1.61 -0.53
N ALA A 71 -0.50 -0.43 -0.53
CA ALA A 71 -1.23 0.06 -1.71
C ALA A 71 -0.30 0.26 -2.92
N SER A 72 0.91 0.79 -2.70
CA SER A 72 1.93 0.96 -3.75
C SER A 72 2.42 -0.39 -4.30
N ALA A 73 2.74 -1.33 -3.41
CA ALA A 73 3.16 -2.68 -3.79
C ALA A 73 2.05 -3.40 -4.59
N ALA A 74 0.80 -3.31 -4.15
CA ALA A 74 -0.34 -3.88 -4.86
C ALA A 74 -0.57 -3.25 -6.24
N ALA A 75 -0.19 -1.98 -6.46
CA ALA A 75 -0.28 -1.34 -7.76
C ALA A 75 0.86 -1.77 -8.72
N ALA A 76 2.01 -2.18 -8.19
CA ALA A 76 3.16 -2.62 -8.98
C ALA A 76 3.05 -4.09 -9.46
N VAL A 77 2.33 -4.95 -8.73
CA VAL A 77 2.18 -6.38 -9.06
C VAL A 77 1.53 -6.64 -10.43
N PRO A 78 0.42 -5.97 -10.80
CA PRO A 78 -0.21 -6.18 -12.11
C PRO A 78 0.69 -5.80 -13.28
N ASP A 79 1.50 -4.75 -13.12
CA ASP A 79 2.42 -4.27 -14.14
C ASP A 79 3.56 -5.26 -14.37
N ALA A 80 4.16 -5.78 -13.30
CA ALA A 80 5.19 -6.81 -13.37
C ALA A 80 4.68 -8.11 -14.02
N GLU A 81 3.46 -8.53 -13.70
CA GLU A 81 2.86 -9.74 -14.28
C GLU A 81 2.52 -9.53 -15.78
N LEU A 82 2.02 -8.35 -16.15
CA LEU A 82 1.78 -7.99 -17.54
C LEU A 82 3.08 -7.99 -18.36
N HIS A 83 4.14 -7.37 -17.84
CA HIS A 83 5.47 -7.36 -18.46
C HIS A 83 6.01 -8.78 -18.66
N LYS A 84 5.86 -9.66 -17.67
CA LYS A 84 6.25 -11.06 -17.78
C LYS A 84 5.50 -11.78 -18.90
N ARG A 85 4.17 -11.67 -18.95
CA ARG A 85 3.33 -12.30 -19.98
C ARG A 85 3.67 -11.82 -21.39
N ILE A 86 3.91 -10.52 -21.56
CA ILE A 86 4.33 -9.95 -22.85
C ILE A 86 5.68 -10.55 -23.28
N ARG A 87 6.66 -10.60 -22.37
CA ARG A 87 7.98 -11.15 -22.65
C ARG A 87 7.90 -12.62 -23.06
N GLU A 88 7.18 -13.44 -22.30
CA GLU A 88 6.96 -14.87 -22.58
C GLU A 88 6.26 -15.06 -23.94
N GLY A 89 5.22 -14.27 -24.23
CA GLY A 89 4.51 -14.32 -25.50
C GLY A 89 5.36 -13.92 -26.71
N VAL A 90 6.26 -12.94 -26.54
CA VAL A 90 7.21 -12.53 -27.59
C VAL A 90 8.26 -13.62 -27.83
N LEU A 91 8.81 -14.23 -26.78
CA LEU A 91 9.78 -15.33 -26.91
C LEU A 91 9.17 -16.52 -27.64
N ALA A 92 7.97 -16.96 -27.25
CA ALA A 92 7.28 -18.07 -27.90
C ALA A 92 7.00 -17.82 -29.39
N LYS A 93 6.69 -16.57 -29.77
CA LYS A 93 6.52 -16.19 -31.19
C LYS A 93 7.84 -16.28 -31.95
N HIS A 94 8.94 -15.80 -31.38
CA HIS A 94 10.24 -15.88 -32.03
C HIS A 94 10.70 -17.32 -32.20
N GLU A 95 10.57 -18.15 -31.17
CA GLU A 95 10.92 -19.57 -31.22
C GLU A 95 10.14 -20.29 -32.33
N LYS A 96 8.83 -20.06 -32.42
CA LYS A 96 8.00 -20.59 -33.51
C LYS A 96 8.45 -20.09 -34.89
N SER A 97 8.80 -18.82 -35.02
CA SER A 97 9.27 -18.25 -36.29
C SER A 97 10.59 -18.87 -36.74
N ILE A 98 11.51 -19.12 -35.80
CA ILE A 98 12.78 -19.79 -36.06
C ILE A 98 12.51 -21.22 -36.54
N SER A 99 11.73 -22.01 -35.79
CA SER A 99 11.42 -23.39 -36.19
C SER A 99 10.74 -23.49 -37.55
N ASN A 100 9.81 -22.57 -37.85
CA ASN A 100 9.17 -22.52 -39.18
C ASN A 100 10.18 -22.22 -40.30
N THR A 101 11.12 -21.30 -40.05
CA THR A 101 12.16 -20.94 -41.01
C THR A 101 13.12 -22.10 -41.23
N GLU A 102 13.53 -22.79 -40.17
CA GLU A 102 14.37 -23.99 -40.25
C GLU A 102 13.68 -25.10 -41.04
N ALA A 103 12.40 -25.38 -40.77
CA ALA A 103 11.62 -26.36 -41.52
C ALA A 103 11.51 -26.00 -43.01
N TYR A 104 11.29 -24.71 -43.32
CA TYR A 104 11.28 -24.22 -44.70
C TYR A 104 12.63 -24.43 -45.38
N LEU A 105 13.75 -24.09 -44.73
CA LEU A 105 15.08 -24.31 -45.29
C LEU A 105 15.39 -25.80 -45.52
N MET A 106 15.04 -26.67 -44.57
CA MET A 106 15.21 -28.12 -44.71
C MET A 106 14.43 -28.70 -45.88
N SER A 107 13.30 -28.09 -46.25
CA SER A 107 12.52 -28.54 -47.41
C SER A 107 13.26 -28.40 -48.74
N PHE A 108 14.21 -27.46 -48.86
CA PHE A 108 15.05 -27.32 -50.05
C PHE A 108 16.22 -28.30 -50.08
N SER A 109 16.64 -28.83 -48.93
CA SER A 109 17.74 -29.81 -48.83
C SER A 109 17.32 -31.25 -49.16
N LEU A 110 16.02 -31.50 -49.35
CA LEU A 110 15.43 -32.79 -49.68
C LEU A 110 15.10 -32.94 -51.18
N LEU A 111 15.42 -31.91 -51.99
CA LEU A 111 15.35 -31.89 -53.46
C LEU A 111 16.76 -32.09 -54.04
#